data_AF-A0A7S1C3H6-F1
#
_entry.id   AF-A0A7S1C3H6-F1
#
_cell.length_a   1.000
_cell.length_b   1.000
_cell.length_c   1.000
_cell.angle_alpha   90.00
_cell.angle_beta   90.00
_cell.angle_gamma   90.00
#
_symmetry.space_group_name_H-M   'P 1'
#
loop_
_entity.id
_entity.type
_entity.pdbx_description
1 polymer ?
#
loop_
_entity_poly.entity_id
_entity_poly.type
_entity_poly.pdbx_seq_one_letter_code
_entity_poly.pdbx_strand_id
1 'polypeptide(L)'
;SVAAPSDLSSSRHVTVITTASLPWMTGTAVNPPPRAAHLLRRQLRSPPSSSAGVRLVAPWLEDPRDRRRLYGAPGFSDRCAQEAHLRAWLRDAAGMADAADALEICFYPAYYTPALGSILPSEDILSALDPPHDVCILEEPEHLNWLRPGANARQTLSYSKTFRYVIGIVHTNYVAYAKDLGWTGYFAGPMLAVANRLVVRAHCHKVIKLSAVLQTFFPEEPPGREMVCNVHGVREEFLQGGRSRARLAAATPSATTPSAAPKKDPGDAADADAPAVYFIGKLLWTKGLDLLLDLQEVHHKSVGSYFPIDIYGSGPDEEAIQAAFLGRRPSTDGAGAEAGGQRVPDHEPPPSPSSRSDASR
;
A
#
# COMPACT_ATOMS: atom_id res chain seq x y z
N SER A 1 20.34 -23.75 -13.30
CA SER A 1 21.35 -23.78 -12.24
C SER A 1 20.92 -22.79 -11.17
N VAL A 2 20.46 -23.26 -10.01
CA VAL A 2 20.21 -22.38 -8.86
C VAL A 2 21.60 -21.91 -8.42
N ALA A 3 21.86 -20.60 -8.49
CA ALA A 3 23.13 -20.04 -8.03
C ALA A 3 23.44 -20.59 -6.63
N ALA A 4 24.69 -21.02 -6.40
CA ALA A 4 25.13 -21.49 -5.10
C ALA A 4 24.68 -20.49 -4.02
N PRO A 5 24.21 -20.94 -2.84
CA PRO A 5 23.70 -20.06 -1.80
C PRO A 5 24.75 -18.99 -1.50
N SER A 6 24.45 -17.77 -1.90
CA SER A 6 25.32 -16.63 -1.72
C SER A 6 25.37 -16.34 -0.23
N ASP A 7 26.55 -16.39 0.39
CA ASP A 7 26.69 -16.04 1.79
C ASP A 7 26.28 -14.58 1.99
N LEU A 8 25.15 -14.35 2.67
CA LEU A 8 24.61 -13.03 3.02
C LEU A 8 25.20 -12.51 4.34
N SER A 9 26.12 -13.24 4.97
CA SER A 9 26.88 -12.77 6.13
C SER A 9 28.01 -11.82 5.77
N SER A 10 28.56 -11.94 4.54
CA SER A 10 29.52 -10.98 3.99
C SER A 10 28.83 -9.69 3.57
N SER A 11 29.48 -8.54 3.66
CA SER A 11 28.94 -7.27 3.16
C SER A 11 28.72 -7.31 1.63
N ARG A 12 27.53 -6.91 1.19
CA ARG A 12 27.05 -6.99 -0.21
C ARG A 12 26.67 -5.62 -0.73
N HIS A 13 26.72 -5.42 -2.03
CA HIS A 13 26.05 -4.28 -2.64
C HIS A 13 24.58 -4.62 -2.88
N VAL A 14 23.68 -3.85 -2.28
CA VAL A 14 22.23 -4.07 -2.39
C VAL A 14 21.55 -2.86 -3.01
N THR A 15 20.87 -3.08 -4.13
CA THR A 15 20.04 -2.08 -4.79
C THR A 15 18.58 -2.37 -4.49
N VAL A 16 17.86 -1.41 -3.90
CA VAL A 16 16.42 -1.48 -3.67
C VAL A 16 15.73 -0.54 -4.65
N ILE A 17 14.91 -1.08 -5.55
CA ILE A 17 14.17 -0.31 -6.56
C ILE A 17 12.69 -0.35 -6.19
N THR A 18 12.05 0.81 -6.16
CA THR A 18 10.63 0.94 -5.82
C THR A 18 9.82 1.65 -6.90
N THR A 19 8.54 1.27 -7.03
CA THR A 19 7.56 1.89 -7.94
C THR A 19 7.03 3.24 -7.46
N ALA A 20 7.17 3.57 -6.18
CA ALA A 20 6.63 4.80 -5.60
C ALA A 20 7.62 5.42 -4.61
N SER A 21 7.45 6.73 -4.37
CA SER A 21 8.27 7.49 -3.42
C SER A 21 7.39 8.39 -2.56
N LEU A 22 7.89 8.70 -1.38
CA LEU A 22 7.35 9.78 -0.55
C LEU A 22 7.28 11.09 -1.34
N PRO A 23 6.28 11.94 -1.05
CA PRO A 23 5.29 11.84 0.03
C PRO A 23 4.02 11.05 -0.34
N TRP A 24 3.98 10.34 -1.47
CA TRP A 24 2.81 9.55 -1.81
C TRP A 24 2.73 8.32 -0.89
N MET A 25 1.94 8.38 0.18
CA MET A 25 1.92 7.41 1.31
C MET A 25 1.34 6.03 0.96
N THR A 26 1.89 5.34 -0.04
CA THR A 26 1.57 3.95 -0.40
C THR A 26 2.57 2.99 0.24
N GLY A 27 2.22 1.70 0.33
CA GLY A 27 3.13 0.67 0.83
C GLY A 27 4.47 0.62 0.10
N THR A 28 4.47 0.85 -1.22
CA THR A 28 5.69 0.91 -2.03
C THR A 28 6.47 2.19 -1.86
N ALA A 29 5.88 3.29 -1.39
CA ALA A 29 6.65 4.49 -1.05
C ALA A 29 7.27 4.43 0.35
N VAL A 30 6.53 3.90 1.34
CA VAL A 30 6.90 4.00 2.76
C VAL A 30 7.81 2.87 3.25
N ASN A 31 7.69 1.67 2.67
CA ASN A 31 8.44 0.50 3.14
C ASN A 31 9.87 0.38 2.59
N PRO A 32 10.17 0.77 1.33
CA PRO A 32 11.51 0.59 0.78
C PRO A 32 12.60 1.46 1.42
N PRO A 33 12.38 2.76 1.73
CA PRO A 33 13.38 3.57 2.41
C PRO A 33 13.87 2.98 3.75
N PRO A 34 13.00 2.62 4.72
CA PRO A 34 13.47 2.02 5.97
C PRO A 34 14.08 0.63 5.75
N ARG A 35 13.64 -0.13 4.73
CA ARG A 35 14.31 -1.40 4.37
C ARG A 35 15.76 -1.16 3.94
N ALA A 36 15.99 -0.24 3.01
CA ALA A 36 17.32 0.11 2.55
C ALA A 36 18.19 0.61 3.71
N ALA A 37 17.64 1.48 4.57
CA ALA A 37 18.31 1.99 5.75
C ALA A 37 18.66 0.88 6.77
N HIS A 38 17.78 -0.12 6.99
CA HIS A 38 18.08 -1.24 7.87
C HIS A 38 19.17 -2.17 7.31
N LEU A 39 19.15 -2.41 6.00
CA LEU A 39 20.22 -3.15 5.32
C LEU A 39 21.55 -2.41 5.46
N LEU A 40 21.55 -1.09 5.30
CA LEU A 40 22.74 -0.26 5.47
C LEU A 40 23.27 -0.33 6.91
N ARG A 41 22.40 -0.13 7.91
CA ARG A 41 22.76 -0.26 9.34
C ARG A 41 23.39 -1.61 9.66
N ARG A 42 22.92 -2.69 9.06
CA ARG A 42 23.52 -4.02 9.24
C ARG A 42 24.95 -4.06 8.69
N GLN A 43 25.20 -3.43 7.53
CA GLN A 43 26.54 -3.36 6.93
C GLN A 43 27.49 -2.44 7.71
N LEU A 44 27.00 -1.33 8.24
CA LEU A 44 27.78 -0.39 9.05
C LEU A 44 28.25 -0.99 10.40
N ARG A 45 27.56 -2.02 10.90
CA ARG A 45 27.95 -2.76 12.11
C ARG A 45 28.99 -3.85 11.86
N SER A 46 29.21 -4.22 10.61
CA SER A 46 30.19 -5.23 10.20
C SER A 46 31.54 -4.56 9.89
N PRO A 47 32.66 -5.31 9.90
CA PRO A 47 33.95 -4.78 9.47
C PRO A 47 33.86 -4.16 8.07
N PRO A 48 34.51 -3.01 7.83
CA PRO A 48 34.47 -2.36 6.53
C PRO A 48 34.98 -3.30 5.44
N SER A 49 34.19 -3.45 4.38
CA SER A 49 34.52 -4.22 3.18
C SER A 49 34.33 -3.32 1.97
N SER A 50 35.21 -3.43 0.98
CA SER A 50 35.13 -2.70 -0.28
C SER A 50 33.89 -3.07 -1.13
N SER A 51 33.14 -4.12 -0.75
CA SER A 51 31.92 -4.58 -1.42
C SER A 51 30.62 -4.15 -0.73
N ALA A 52 30.69 -3.36 0.34
CA ALA A 52 29.54 -2.95 1.14
C ALA A 52 28.90 -1.67 0.58
N GLY A 53 27.60 -1.69 0.30
CA GLY A 53 26.84 -0.50 -0.08
C GLY A 53 25.35 -0.80 -0.19
N VAL A 54 24.51 0.19 0.09
CA VAL A 54 23.06 0.08 -0.12
C VAL A 54 22.57 1.32 -0.85
N ARG A 55 21.87 1.08 -1.96
CA ARG A 55 21.30 2.09 -2.83
C ARG A 55 19.79 1.96 -2.88
N LEU A 56 19.08 3.06 -2.64
CA LEU A 56 17.65 3.19 -2.90
C LEU A 56 17.44 3.89 -4.24
N VAL A 57 16.69 3.27 -5.15
CA VAL A 57 16.34 3.82 -6.46
C VAL A 57 14.83 4.11 -6.46
N ALA A 58 14.48 5.39 -6.49
CA ALA A 58 13.09 5.86 -6.40
C ALA A 58 12.63 6.52 -7.71
N PRO A 59 11.32 6.59 -8.00
CA PRO A 59 10.83 7.31 -9.17
C PRO A 59 10.96 8.82 -8.98
N TRP A 60 11.43 9.50 -10.02
CA TRP A 60 11.27 10.93 -10.24
C TRP A 60 10.19 11.13 -11.31
N LEU A 61 9.05 11.67 -10.92
CA LEU A 61 8.00 12.02 -11.87
C LEU A 61 8.45 13.22 -12.68
N GLU A 62 8.63 13.08 -13.99
CA GLU A 62 9.16 14.16 -14.84
C GLU A 62 8.15 15.31 -14.98
N ASP A 63 6.85 15.00 -15.11
CA ASP A 63 5.80 16.02 -15.22
C ASP A 63 5.47 16.67 -13.86
N PRO A 64 5.62 18.00 -13.71
CA PRO A 64 5.22 18.72 -12.50
C PRO A 64 3.74 18.55 -12.13
N ARG A 65 2.86 18.28 -13.11
CA ARG A 65 1.43 18.02 -12.87
C ARG A 65 1.21 16.71 -12.11
N ASP A 66 1.99 15.68 -12.42
CA ASP A 66 1.93 14.40 -11.72
C ASP A 66 2.43 14.54 -10.28
N ARG A 67 3.53 15.29 -10.08
CA ARG A 67 4.02 15.62 -8.74
C ARG A 67 2.97 16.37 -7.92
N ARG A 68 2.36 17.42 -8.46
CA ARG A 68 1.29 18.15 -7.76
C ARG A 68 0.09 17.24 -7.44
N ARG A 69 -0.28 16.35 -8.37
CA ARG A 69 -1.40 15.44 -8.19
C ARG A 69 -1.17 14.41 -7.09
N LEU A 70 0.04 13.83 -7.03
CA LEU A 70 0.34 12.75 -6.08
C LEU A 70 0.93 13.23 -4.75
N TYR A 71 1.70 14.33 -4.79
CA TYR A 71 2.45 14.83 -3.65
C TYR A 71 1.79 16.07 -3.00
N GLY A 72 0.82 16.69 -3.66
CA GLY A 72 0.20 17.93 -3.20
C GLY A 72 1.06 19.17 -3.46
N ALA A 73 0.77 20.26 -2.77
CA ALA A 73 1.45 21.54 -2.92
C ALA A 73 2.30 21.90 -1.67
N PRO A 74 3.54 22.39 -1.85
CA PRO A 74 4.28 22.41 -3.12
C PRO A 74 4.79 21.01 -3.47
N GLY A 75 4.64 20.60 -4.73
CA GLY A 75 5.38 19.44 -5.26
C GLY A 75 6.88 19.74 -5.33
N PHE A 76 7.71 18.72 -5.56
CA PHE A 76 9.17 18.91 -5.67
C PHE A 76 9.56 19.68 -6.94
N SER A 77 10.48 20.64 -6.81
CA SER A 77 11.07 21.38 -7.94
C SER A 77 12.04 20.51 -8.73
N ASP A 78 12.82 19.69 -8.03
CA ASP A 78 13.90 18.88 -8.57
C ASP A 78 14.15 17.62 -7.70
N ARG A 79 15.02 16.74 -8.19
CA ARG A 79 15.40 15.48 -7.53
C ARG A 79 16.08 15.71 -6.18
N CYS A 80 16.86 16.78 -6.04
CA CYS A 80 17.55 17.11 -4.78
C CYS A 80 16.54 17.46 -3.68
N ALA A 81 15.47 18.20 -4.01
CA ALA A 81 14.39 18.50 -3.06
C ALA A 81 13.65 17.23 -2.62
N GLN A 82 13.38 16.30 -3.54
CA GLN A 82 12.77 15.00 -3.21
C GLN A 82 13.71 14.14 -2.35
N GLU A 83 15.00 14.13 -2.65
CA GLU A 83 16.01 13.43 -1.84
C GLU A 83 16.09 14.00 -0.43
N ALA A 84 16.18 15.34 -0.29
CA ALA A 84 16.20 16.00 1.00
C ALA A 84 14.96 15.64 1.83
N HIS A 85 13.79 15.56 1.20
CA HIS A 85 12.56 15.10 1.84
C HIS A 85 12.64 13.64 2.30
N LEU A 86 13.13 12.72 1.45
CA LEU A 86 13.33 11.31 1.81
C LEU A 86 14.30 11.16 3.00
N ARG A 87 15.41 11.89 2.98
CA ARG A 87 16.40 11.89 4.07
C ARG A 87 15.82 12.47 5.36
N ALA A 88 15.10 13.59 5.28
CA ALA A 88 14.41 14.17 6.43
C ALA A 88 13.37 13.20 7.01
N TRP A 89 12.56 12.56 6.16
CA TRP A 89 11.60 11.55 6.61
C TRP A 89 12.29 10.36 7.26
N LEU A 90 13.39 9.84 6.68
CA LEU A 90 14.17 8.76 7.31
C LEU A 90 14.72 9.18 8.67
N ARG A 91 15.22 10.42 8.79
CA ARG A 91 15.79 10.95 10.03
C ARG A 91 14.72 11.13 11.10
N ASP A 92 13.70 11.91 10.78
CA ASP A 92 12.77 12.49 11.74
C ASP A 92 11.57 11.59 11.94
N ALA A 93 10.94 11.17 10.83
CA ALA A 93 9.79 10.29 10.90
C ALA A 93 10.24 8.88 11.26
N ALA A 94 11.21 8.28 10.55
CA ALA A 94 11.62 6.88 10.74
C ALA A 94 12.61 6.63 11.88
N GLY A 95 13.19 7.67 12.50
CA GLY A 95 14.20 7.53 13.57
C GLY A 95 15.51 6.89 13.08
N MET A 96 15.89 7.17 11.83
CA MET A 96 17.04 6.56 11.15
C MET A 96 18.10 7.58 10.71
N ALA A 97 18.44 8.54 11.58
CA ALA A 97 19.39 9.61 11.29
C ALA A 97 20.76 9.15 10.75
N ASP A 98 21.35 8.15 11.40
CA ASP A 98 22.63 7.52 11.01
C ASP A 98 22.59 6.95 9.58
N ALA A 99 21.50 6.29 9.22
CA ALA A 99 21.33 5.73 7.88
C ALA A 99 20.89 6.78 6.85
N ALA A 100 20.15 7.81 7.28
CA ALA A 100 19.62 8.86 6.42
C ALA A 100 20.74 9.67 5.75
N ASP A 101 21.91 9.81 6.38
CA ASP A 101 23.04 10.55 5.82
C ASP A 101 23.93 9.67 4.92
N ALA A 102 24.05 8.38 5.26
CA ALA A 102 24.94 7.44 4.57
C ALA A 102 24.29 6.70 3.39
N LEU A 103 22.95 6.61 3.35
CA LEU A 103 22.24 5.88 2.29
C LEU A 103 22.42 6.58 0.94
N GLU A 104 22.80 5.81 -0.08
CA GLU A 104 22.80 6.28 -1.45
C GLU A 104 21.36 6.29 -1.97
N ILE A 105 20.90 7.44 -2.45
CA ILE A 105 19.57 7.61 -3.02
C ILE A 105 19.75 8.12 -4.45
N CYS A 106 19.14 7.44 -5.40
CA CYS A 106 19.10 7.88 -6.79
C CYS A 106 17.70 7.75 -7.36
N PHE A 107 17.49 8.34 -8.55
CA PHE A 107 16.18 8.41 -9.16
C PHE A 107 16.18 7.94 -10.61
N TYR A 108 15.12 7.25 -11.00
CA TYR A 108 14.81 6.95 -12.40
C TYR A 108 13.62 7.80 -12.87
N PRO A 109 13.56 8.23 -14.14
CA PRO A 109 12.46 9.02 -14.65
C PRO A 109 11.20 8.16 -14.79
N ALA A 110 10.08 8.74 -14.37
CA ALA A 110 8.79 8.08 -14.30
C ALA A 110 7.66 9.06 -14.67
N TYR A 111 6.47 8.50 -14.90
CA TYR A 111 5.24 9.25 -15.13
C TYR A 111 4.06 8.58 -14.41
N TYR A 112 3.05 9.37 -14.07
CA TYR A 112 1.84 8.84 -13.46
C TYR A 112 0.79 8.53 -14.54
N THR A 113 0.15 7.37 -14.43
CA THR A 113 -0.96 6.96 -15.30
C THR A 113 -2.25 6.95 -14.49
N PRO A 114 -3.11 7.97 -14.62
CA PRO A 114 -4.38 8.04 -13.88
C PRO A 114 -5.29 6.84 -14.11
N ALA A 115 -5.32 6.32 -15.34
CA ALA A 115 -6.14 5.16 -15.71
C ALA A 115 -5.78 3.89 -14.92
N LEU A 116 -4.51 3.77 -14.51
CA LEU A 116 -4.01 2.64 -13.73
C LEU A 116 -3.81 2.99 -12.25
N GLY A 117 -4.02 4.25 -11.86
CA GLY A 117 -3.70 4.74 -10.52
C GLY A 117 -2.25 4.50 -10.12
N SER A 118 -1.31 4.54 -11.07
CA SER A 118 0.01 3.92 -10.95
C SER A 118 1.15 4.77 -11.52
N ILE A 119 2.37 4.66 -10.96
CA ILE A 119 3.59 5.31 -11.47
C ILE A 119 4.40 4.29 -12.28
N LEU A 120 4.72 4.63 -13.52
CA LEU A 120 5.44 3.75 -14.44
C LEU A 120 6.81 4.33 -14.82
N PRO A 121 7.83 3.49 -15.06
CA PRO A 121 9.11 3.94 -15.60
C PRO A 121 8.93 4.55 -16.99
N SER A 122 9.57 5.71 -17.23
CA SER A 122 9.62 6.36 -18.54
C SER A 122 10.73 5.79 -19.43
N GLU A 123 11.70 5.09 -18.84
CA GLU A 123 12.85 4.51 -19.52
C GLU A 123 13.26 3.18 -18.88
N ASP A 124 14.26 2.52 -19.47
CA ASP A 124 14.85 1.33 -18.88
C ASP A 124 15.74 1.68 -17.68
N ILE A 125 15.21 1.49 -16.46
CA ILE A 125 15.91 1.73 -15.19
C ILE A 125 17.29 1.04 -15.17
N LEU A 126 17.39 -0.18 -15.72
CA LEU A 126 18.65 -0.93 -15.74
C LEU A 126 19.77 -0.20 -16.47
N SER A 127 19.44 0.56 -17.52
CA SER A 127 20.44 1.29 -18.30
C SER A 127 21.08 2.45 -17.52
N ALA A 128 20.39 2.95 -16.49
CA ALA A 128 20.85 4.05 -15.63
C ALA A 128 21.56 3.60 -14.35
N LEU A 129 21.68 2.29 -14.10
CA LEU A 129 22.28 1.76 -12.88
C LEU A 129 23.74 1.35 -13.09
N ASP A 130 24.65 2.10 -12.46
CA ASP A 130 26.06 1.75 -12.42
C ASP A 130 26.32 0.48 -11.58
N PRO A 131 27.34 -0.32 -11.95
CA PRO A 131 27.80 -1.46 -11.15
C PRO A 131 28.28 -1.03 -9.75
N PRO A 132 28.34 -1.96 -8.76
CA PRO A 132 28.21 -3.41 -8.93
C PRO A 132 26.76 -3.92 -8.85
N HIS A 133 26.41 -4.82 -9.77
CA HIS A 133 25.11 -5.49 -9.81
C HIS A 133 25.13 -6.82 -9.02
N ASP A 134 25.21 -6.75 -7.69
CA ASP A 134 25.23 -7.94 -6.82
C ASP A 134 23.82 -8.40 -6.43
N VAL A 135 23.16 -7.71 -5.48
CA VAL A 135 21.79 -8.05 -5.05
C VAL A 135 20.83 -6.93 -5.40
N CYS A 136 19.69 -7.27 -6.02
CA CYS A 136 18.60 -6.34 -6.28
C CYS A 136 17.31 -6.76 -5.58
N ILE A 137 16.61 -5.79 -5.00
CA ILE A 137 15.27 -5.93 -4.43
C ILE A 137 14.33 -5.07 -5.27
N LEU A 138 13.35 -5.70 -5.91
CA LEU A 138 12.32 -5.04 -6.70
C LEU A 138 11.03 -4.99 -5.89
N GLU A 139 10.57 -3.81 -5.50
CA GLU A 139 9.30 -3.61 -4.80
C GLU A 139 8.19 -3.41 -5.86
N GLU A 140 7.25 -4.35 -5.94
CA GLU A 140 6.29 -4.55 -7.06
C GLU A 140 6.98 -4.84 -8.42
N PRO A 141 7.63 -6.01 -8.56
CA PRO A 141 8.39 -6.37 -9.76
C PRO A 141 7.53 -6.42 -11.03
N GLU A 142 6.26 -6.83 -10.95
CA GLU A 142 5.34 -6.77 -12.10
C GLU A 142 5.23 -5.35 -12.64
N HIS A 143 5.01 -4.39 -11.75
CA HIS A 143 4.73 -3.00 -12.09
C HIS A 143 5.97 -2.27 -12.62
N LEU A 144 7.15 -2.56 -12.07
CA LEU A 144 8.44 -2.06 -12.60
C LEU A 144 8.76 -2.55 -14.03
N ASN A 145 8.05 -3.58 -14.51
CA ASN A 145 8.42 -4.26 -15.75
C ASN A 145 7.24 -4.46 -16.73
N TRP A 146 6.03 -3.96 -16.45
CA TRP A 146 4.90 -4.02 -17.37
C TRP A 146 5.20 -3.32 -18.70
N LEU A 147 5.82 -2.15 -18.61
CA LEU A 147 6.30 -1.38 -19.75
C LEU A 147 7.78 -1.13 -19.56
N ARG A 148 8.59 -1.41 -20.58
CA ARG A 148 10.00 -1.03 -20.64
C ARG A 148 10.23 -0.16 -21.87
N PRO A 149 9.88 1.14 -21.80
CA PRO A 149 10.11 2.06 -22.90
C PRO A 149 11.60 2.14 -23.24
N GLY A 150 11.95 2.25 -24.53
CA GLY A 150 13.34 2.29 -24.99
C GLY A 150 14.03 0.92 -25.12
N ALA A 151 13.28 -0.17 -24.94
CA ALA A 151 13.73 -1.55 -25.17
C ALA A 151 14.02 -1.86 -26.65
N ASN A 152 15.12 -1.36 -27.20
CA ASN A 152 15.60 -1.81 -28.51
C ASN A 152 16.17 -3.22 -28.38
N ALA A 153 16.03 -4.04 -29.44
CA ALA A 153 16.33 -5.49 -29.46
C ALA A 153 17.76 -5.91 -29.05
N ARG A 154 18.68 -4.97 -28.77
CA ARG A 154 20.05 -5.23 -28.29
C ARG A 154 20.32 -4.85 -26.83
N GLN A 155 19.39 -4.21 -26.11
CA GLN A 155 19.66 -3.59 -24.80
C GLN A 155 18.78 -4.05 -23.62
N THR A 156 17.79 -4.91 -23.83
CA THR A 156 16.92 -5.40 -22.74
C THR A 156 17.49 -6.62 -22.03
N LEU A 157 18.54 -6.41 -21.22
CA LEU A 157 18.84 -7.40 -20.18
C LEU A 157 17.71 -7.37 -19.14
N SER A 158 17.33 -8.54 -18.63
CA SER A 158 16.43 -8.65 -17.48
C SER A 158 17.22 -8.41 -16.20
N TYR A 159 16.57 -7.96 -15.13
CA TYR A 159 17.22 -7.77 -13.83
C TYR A 159 17.96 -9.05 -13.39
N SER A 160 17.34 -10.22 -13.63
CA SER A 160 17.92 -11.54 -13.34
C SER A 160 19.18 -11.89 -14.14
N LYS A 161 19.40 -11.27 -15.30
CA LYS A 161 20.61 -11.45 -16.11
C LYS A 161 21.69 -10.43 -15.78
N THR A 162 21.31 -9.29 -15.21
CA THR A 162 22.22 -8.20 -14.84
C THR A 162 22.76 -8.37 -13.42
N PHE A 163 21.88 -8.63 -12.45
CA PHE A 163 22.24 -8.80 -11.05
C PHE A 163 22.52 -10.27 -10.70
N ARG A 164 23.50 -10.52 -9.82
CA ARG A 164 23.80 -11.87 -9.32
C ARG A 164 22.62 -12.50 -8.60
N TYR A 165 21.80 -11.71 -7.91
CA TYR A 165 20.57 -12.18 -7.29
C TYR A 165 19.49 -11.10 -7.26
N VAL A 166 18.23 -11.49 -7.48
CA VAL A 166 17.08 -10.57 -7.58
C VAL A 166 15.91 -11.12 -6.80
N ILE A 167 15.41 -10.31 -5.88
CA ILE A 167 14.27 -10.61 -5.03
C ILE A 167 13.14 -9.66 -5.40
N GLY A 168 12.02 -10.21 -5.85
CA GLY A 168 10.79 -9.46 -6.05
C GLY A 168 9.92 -9.49 -4.80
N ILE A 169 9.49 -8.33 -4.30
CA ILE A 169 8.51 -8.21 -3.21
C ILE A 169 7.18 -7.79 -3.82
N VAL A 170 6.18 -8.64 -3.74
CA VAL A 170 4.86 -8.43 -4.35
C VAL A 170 3.89 -7.91 -3.29
N HIS A 171 3.37 -6.70 -3.50
CA HIS A 171 2.48 -6.01 -2.57
C HIS A 171 1.02 -6.16 -2.96
N THR A 172 0.73 -5.86 -4.22
CA THR A 172 -0.63 -5.56 -4.68
C THR A 172 -1.24 -6.75 -5.42
N ASN A 173 -2.51 -7.04 -5.12
CA ASN A 173 -3.26 -8.08 -5.82
C ASN A 173 -3.91 -7.53 -7.10
N TYR A 174 -3.09 -7.23 -8.12
CA TYR A 174 -3.59 -6.64 -9.37
C TYR A 174 -4.64 -7.48 -10.09
N VAL A 175 -4.61 -8.81 -9.92
CA VAL A 175 -5.62 -9.70 -10.50
C VAL A 175 -6.98 -9.49 -9.84
N ALA A 176 -7.02 -9.27 -8.52
CA ALA A 176 -8.27 -8.92 -7.83
C ALA A 176 -8.78 -7.56 -8.32
N TYR A 177 -7.93 -6.53 -8.32
CA TYR A 177 -8.28 -5.19 -8.83
C TYR A 177 -8.82 -5.23 -10.28
N ALA A 178 -8.22 -6.05 -11.14
CA ALA A 178 -8.68 -6.18 -12.52
C ALA A 178 -10.03 -6.87 -12.65
N LYS A 179 -10.34 -7.84 -11.78
CA LYS A 179 -11.64 -8.53 -11.75
C LYS A 179 -12.77 -7.60 -11.32
N ASP A 180 -12.47 -6.64 -10.45
CA ASP A 180 -13.43 -5.68 -9.93
C ASP A 180 -13.81 -4.57 -10.96
N LEU A 181 -13.18 -4.55 -12.15
CA LEU A 181 -13.48 -3.60 -13.24
C LEU A 181 -14.65 -4.04 -14.16
N GLY A 182 -15.50 -4.99 -13.73
CA GLY A 182 -16.71 -5.40 -14.45
C GLY A 182 -16.51 -6.48 -15.52
N TRP A 183 -17.35 -6.51 -16.56
CA TRP A 183 -17.39 -7.61 -17.55
C TRP A 183 -16.08 -7.81 -18.33
N THR A 184 -15.31 -6.73 -18.54
CA THR A 184 -13.95 -6.77 -19.11
C THR A 184 -12.94 -7.43 -18.16
N GLY A 185 -13.15 -7.34 -16.85
CA GLY A 185 -12.32 -7.90 -15.79
C GLY A 185 -12.27 -9.43 -15.75
N TYR A 186 -13.35 -10.11 -16.17
CA TYR A 186 -13.39 -11.58 -16.24
C TYR A 186 -12.40 -12.17 -17.23
N PHE A 187 -12.12 -11.47 -18.34
CA PHE A 187 -11.11 -11.86 -19.32
C PHE A 187 -9.76 -11.20 -19.05
N ALA A 188 -9.75 -9.95 -18.58
CA ALA A 188 -8.53 -9.21 -18.28
C ALA A 188 -7.77 -9.80 -17.09
N GLY A 189 -8.44 -10.27 -16.04
CA GLY A 189 -7.82 -10.83 -14.84
C GLY A 189 -6.90 -12.03 -15.13
N PRO A 190 -7.37 -13.09 -15.82
CA PRO A 190 -6.54 -14.22 -16.22
C PRO A 190 -5.37 -13.84 -17.14
N MET A 191 -5.61 -12.97 -18.13
CA MET A 191 -4.53 -12.50 -19.03
C MET A 191 -3.47 -11.69 -18.28
N LEU A 192 -3.90 -10.80 -17.38
CA LEU A 192 -3.01 -10.04 -16.50
C LEU A 192 -2.23 -10.96 -15.56
N ALA A 193 -2.85 -12.01 -15.02
CA ALA A 193 -2.16 -12.99 -14.19
C ALA A 193 -1.03 -13.68 -14.94
N VAL A 194 -1.26 -14.06 -16.21
CA VAL A 194 -0.25 -14.63 -17.09
C VAL A 194 0.85 -13.62 -17.40
N ALA A 195 0.51 -12.39 -17.75
CA ALA A 195 1.47 -11.33 -18.04
C ALA A 195 2.38 -11.05 -16.82
N ASN A 196 1.78 -10.84 -15.64
CA ASN A 196 2.48 -10.67 -14.37
C ASN A 196 3.41 -11.85 -14.09
N ARG A 197 2.94 -13.08 -14.30
CA ARG A 197 3.73 -14.30 -14.12
C ARG A 197 4.95 -14.31 -15.05
N LEU A 198 4.77 -14.04 -16.34
CA LEU A 198 5.86 -14.05 -17.31
C LEU A 198 6.91 -12.98 -16.99
N VAL A 199 6.46 -11.76 -16.70
CA VAL A 199 7.34 -10.63 -16.37
C VAL A 199 8.13 -10.90 -15.09
N VAL A 200 7.46 -11.29 -14.01
CA VAL A 200 8.14 -11.56 -12.74
C VAL A 200 9.13 -12.72 -12.87
N ARG A 201 8.78 -13.79 -13.60
CA ARG A 201 9.67 -14.93 -13.86
C ARG A 201 10.91 -14.54 -14.66
N ALA A 202 10.76 -13.63 -15.61
CA ALA A 202 11.87 -13.14 -16.43
C ALA A 202 12.83 -12.27 -15.61
N HIS A 203 12.35 -11.53 -14.62
CA HIS A 203 13.15 -10.52 -13.92
C HIS A 203 13.61 -10.93 -12.51
N CYS A 204 12.96 -11.89 -11.85
CA CYS A 204 13.26 -12.26 -10.45
C CYS A 204 13.84 -13.69 -10.32
N HIS A 205 14.84 -13.83 -9.46
CA HIS A 205 15.33 -15.14 -9.02
C HIS A 205 14.41 -15.75 -7.95
N LYS A 206 13.98 -14.91 -7.00
CA LYS A 206 13.07 -15.27 -5.91
C LYS A 206 11.96 -14.23 -5.76
N VAL A 207 10.80 -14.66 -5.33
CA VAL A 207 9.64 -13.81 -5.03
C VAL A 207 9.19 -14.02 -3.60
N ILE A 208 8.95 -12.91 -2.91
CA ILE A 208 8.31 -12.84 -1.61
C ILE A 208 6.95 -12.18 -1.80
N LYS A 209 5.89 -12.92 -1.47
CA LYS A 209 4.52 -12.43 -1.44
C LYS A 209 4.17 -12.03 -0.02
N LEU A 210 3.60 -10.85 0.16
CA LEU A 210 3.18 -10.41 1.49
C LEU A 210 1.99 -11.20 2.03
N SER A 211 1.22 -11.84 1.16
CA SER A 211 0.06 -12.66 1.53
C SER A 211 -0.15 -13.83 0.57
N ALA A 212 -0.79 -14.88 1.07
CA ALA A 212 -1.18 -16.06 0.28
C ALA A 212 -2.29 -15.76 -0.74
N VAL A 213 -3.00 -14.64 -0.61
CA VAL A 213 -4.05 -14.22 -1.56
C VAL A 213 -3.50 -13.74 -2.91
N LEU A 214 -2.20 -13.42 -2.97
CA LEU A 214 -1.52 -12.99 -4.18
C LEU A 214 -1.31 -14.19 -5.12
N GLN A 215 -1.43 -13.92 -6.42
CA GLN A 215 -1.27 -14.93 -7.47
C GLN A 215 0.03 -15.74 -7.33
N THR A 216 0.02 -16.96 -7.84
CA THR A 216 1.21 -17.81 -7.89
C THR A 216 2.07 -17.44 -9.10
N PHE A 217 3.37 -17.24 -8.89
CA PHE A 217 4.32 -16.86 -9.96
C PHE A 217 5.19 -18.05 -10.41
N PHE A 218 5.45 -19.02 -9.53
CA PHE A 218 6.29 -20.19 -9.80
C PHE A 218 5.61 -21.52 -9.37
N PRO A 219 4.54 -21.97 -10.05
CA PRO A 219 3.81 -23.18 -9.66
C PRO A 219 4.53 -24.50 -9.98
N GLU A 220 5.48 -24.51 -10.93
CA GLU A 220 6.10 -25.72 -11.49
C GLU A 220 7.62 -25.82 -11.23
N GLU A 221 8.19 -24.87 -10.48
CA GLU A 221 9.63 -24.77 -10.26
C GLU A 221 10.03 -25.31 -8.88
N PRO A 222 11.30 -25.68 -8.66
CA PRO A 222 11.72 -26.27 -7.40
C PRO A 222 11.27 -25.42 -6.20
N PRO A 223 10.81 -26.06 -5.11
CA PRO A 223 10.33 -25.36 -3.92
C PRO A 223 11.38 -24.34 -3.45
N GLY A 224 10.93 -23.10 -3.21
CA GLY A 224 11.77 -22.03 -2.65
C GLY A 224 12.02 -20.81 -3.54
N ARG A 225 11.63 -20.82 -4.83
CA ARG A 225 11.65 -19.60 -5.66
C ARG A 225 10.54 -18.61 -5.32
N GLU A 226 9.46 -19.08 -4.71
CA GLU A 226 8.35 -18.26 -4.24
C GLU A 226 8.07 -18.58 -2.77
N MET A 227 7.73 -17.57 -1.97
CA MET A 227 7.29 -17.77 -0.60
C MET A 227 6.32 -16.69 -0.15
N VAL A 228 5.52 -17.00 0.87
CA VAL A 228 4.68 -16.02 1.57
C VAL A 228 5.39 -15.60 2.84
N CYS A 229 5.74 -14.33 2.95
CA CYS A 229 6.38 -13.77 4.12
C CYS A 229 6.10 -12.27 4.17
N ASN A 230 5.58 -11.80 5.31
CA ASN A 230 5.48 -10.37 5.54
C ASN A 230 6.87 -9.84 5.91
N VAL A 231 7.44 -9.02 5.03
CA VAL A 231 8.76 -8.38 5.19
C VAL A 231 8.64 -6.91 5.56
N HIS A 232 7.44 -6.43 5.85
CA HIS A 232 7.16 -5.09 6.35
C HIS A 232 6.92 -5.14 7.85
N GLY A 233 7.54 -4.22 8.57
CA GLY A 233 7.35 -4.06 10.01
C GLY A 233 6.36 -2.96 10.34
N VAL A 234 5.80 -3.00 11.56
CA VAL A 234 5.12 -1.85 12.16
C VAL A 234 6.14 -1.09 12.98
N ARG A 235 6.22 0.22 12.78
CA ARG A 235 7.17 1.08 13.51
C ARG A 235 6.77 1.18 14.99
N GLU A 236 7.77 1.20 15.86
CA GLU A 236 7.55 1.09 17.31
C GLU A 236 6.70 2.24 17.87
N GLU A 237 6.76 3.46 17.34
CA GLU A 237 5.92 4.54 17.88
C GLU A 237 4.42 4.28 17.72
N PHE A 238 4.00 3.52 16.70
CA PHE A 238 2.60 3.17 16.52
C PHE A 238 2.17 2.18 17.61
N LEU A 239 3.04 1.23 17.95
CA LEU A 239 2.83 0.29 19.03
C LEU A 239 2.84 1.00 20.39
N GLN A 240 3.77 1.94 20.61
CA GLN A 240 3.82 2.76 21.81
C GLN A 240 2.57 3.64 21.95
N GLY A 241 2.12 4.27 20.86
CA GLY A 241 0.87 5.03 20.82
C GLY A 241 -0.32 4.18 21.24
N GLY A 242 -0.42 2.95 20.71
CA GLY A 242 -1.43 1.97 21.10
C GLY A 242 -1.35 1.59 22.59
N ARG A 243 -0.16 1.24 23.09
CA ARG A 243 0.05 0.90 24.51
C ARG A 243 -0.27 2.07 25.44
N SER A 244 0.09 3.30 25.07
CA SER A 244 -0.19 4.50 25.86
C SER A 244 -1.69 4.76 25.97
N ARG A 245 -2.42 4.67 24.85
CA ARG A 245 -3.89 4.81 24.85
C ARG A 245 -4.57 3.71 25.66
N ALA A 246 -4.10 2.46 25.54
CA ALA A 246 -4.62 1.35 26.33
C ALA A 246 -4.42 1.57 27.84
N ARG A 247 -3.27 2.10 28.27
CA ARG A 247 -3.01 2.45 29.68
C ARG A 247 -3.92 3.57 30.17
N LEU A 248 -4.15 4.61 29.36
CA LEU A 248 -5.07 5.70 29.72
C LEU A 248 -6.51 5.18 29.89
N ALA A 249 -6.96 4.31 28.98
CA ALA A 249 -8.27 3.67 29.09
C ALA A 249 -8.39 2.80 30.35
N ALA A 250 -7.34 2.05 30.71
CA ALA A 250 -7.33 1.21 31.92
C ALA A 250 -7.17 2.00 33.23
N ALA A 251 -6.47 3.14 33.20
CA ALA A 251 -6.25 4.01 34.36
C ALA A 251 -7.44 4.93 34.64
N THR A 252 -8.36 5.06 33.70
CA THR A 252 -9.67 5.69 33.92
C THR A 252 -10.53 4.64 34.63
N PRO A 253 -10.83 4.76 35.93
CA PRO A 253 -11.68 3.79 36.60
C PRO A 253 -13.07 3.90 35.96
N SER A 254 -13.55 2.83 35.34
CA SER A 254 -14.99 2.62 35.23
C SER A 254 -15.51 2.62 36.65
N ALA A 255 -16.18 3.70 37.03
CA ALA A 255 -16.69 3.88 38.38
C ALA A 255 -17.92 2.99 38.58
N THR A 256 -17.76 1.65 38.63
CA THR A 256 -18.66 0.77 39.37
C THR A 256 -18.09 -0.64 39.61
N THR A 257 -17.81 -0.97 40.87
CA THR A 257 -17.93 -2.32 41.44
C THR A 257 -18.83 -2.15 42.68
N PRO A 258 -19.68 -3.14 43.05
CA PRO A 258 -20.98 -2.89 43.66
C PRO A 258 -20.85 -2.69 45.17
N SER A 259 -21.15 -1.49 45.65
CA SER A 259 -21.47 -1.30 47.06
C SER A 259 -22.27 -0.03 47.27
N ALA A 260 -23.44 -0.21 47.90
CA ALA A 260 -24.34 0.78 48.51
C ALA A 260 -24.46 2.14 47.81
N ALA A 261 -25.59 2.31 47.14
CA ALA A 261 -26.05 3.55 46.52
C ALA A 261 -25.85 4.81 47.39
N PRO A 262 -25.33 5.87 46.79
CA PRO A 262 -25.97 7.17 46.90
C PRO A 262 -26.42 7.64 45.50
N LYS A 263 -27.65 8.15 45.46
CA LYS A 263 -28.32 8.71 44.27
C LYS A 263 -27.39 9.69 43.56
N LYS A 264 -27.05 9.41 42.30
CA LYS A 264 -26.48 10.38 41.35
C LYS A 264 -27.59 10.82 40.40
N ASP A 265 -27.65 12.13 40.17
CA ASP A 265 -28.58 12.79 39.26
C ASP A 265 -28.42 12.27 37.81
N PRO A 266 -29.53 12.18 37.06
CA PRO A 266 -29.55 11.68 35.69
C PRO A 266 -29.04 12.80 34.76
N GLY A 267 -27.74 12.78 34.44
CA GLY A 267 -27.16 13.84 33.61
C GLY A 267 -25.96 13.40 32.78
N ASP A 268 -24.94 12.82 33.42
CA ASP A 268 -23.68 12.55 32.71
C ASP A 268 -23.22 11.12 32.98
N ALA A 269 -23.71 10.20 32.15
CA ALA A 269 -23.13 8.87 32.02
C ALA A 269 -21.82 9.00 31.24
N ALA A 270 -20.72 8.47 31.77
CA ALA A 270 -19.57 8.15 30.94
C ALA A 270 -20.04 7.12 29.89
N ASP A 271 -19.93 7.47 28.61
CA ASP A 271 -20.54 6.75 27.49
C ASP A 271 -20.19 5.25 27.50
N ALA A 272 -21.19 4.44 27.82
CA ALA A 272 -21.21 3.00 27.53
C ALA A 272 -21.30 2.73 26.00
N ASP A 273 -21.37 3.79 25.19
CA ASP A 273 -21.55 3.81 23.74
C ASP A 273 -20.26 4.08 22.94
N ALA A 274 -19.09 4.14 23.57
CA ALA A 274 -17.84 4.30 22.83
C ALA A 274 -17.66 3.15 21.81
N PRO A 275 -17.48 3.43 20.51
CA PRO A 275 -17.44 2.41 19.48
C PRO A 275 -16.29 1.42 19.73
N ALA A 276 -16.64 0.16 19.97
CA ALA A 276 -15.68 -0.94 20.08
C ALA A 276 -15.07 -1.32 18.73
N VAL A 277 -15.67 -0.84 17.64
CA VAL A 277 -15.29 -1.15 16.26
C VAL A 277 -14.82 0.13 15.59
N TYR A 278 -13.71 0.05 14.87
CA TYR A 278 -13.25 1.14 14.01
C TYR A 278 -12.71 0.61 12.69
N PHE A 279 -12.85 1.43 11.66
CA PHE A 279 -12.20 1.25 10.37
C PHE A 279 -11.15 2.36 10.19
N ILE A 280 -9.93 2.00 9.82
CA ILE A 280 -8.88 2.96 9.45
C ILE A 280 -8.37 2.57 8.07
N GLY A 281 -8.59 3.43 7.08
CA GLY A 281 -8.14 3.16 5.72
C GLY A 281 -8.62 4.20 4.71
N LYS A 282 -8.11 4.10 3.48
CA LYS A 282 -8.60 4.93 2.38
C LYS A 282 -10.08 4.61 2.13
N LEU A 283 -10.91 5.64 2.02
CA LEU A 283 -12.35 5.51 1.82
C LEU A 283 -12.64 5.15 0.36
N LEU A 284 -12.72 3.85 0.12
CA LEU A 284 -13.01 3.21 -1.16
C LEU A 284 -13.95 2.03 -0.90
N TRP A 285 -14.98 1.84 -1.73
CA TRP A 285 -15.89 0.70 -1.58
C TRP A 285 -15.17 -0.64 -1.65
N THR A 286 -14.16 -0.75 -2.52
CA THR A 286 -13.28 -1.93 -2.66
C THR A 286 -12.48 -2.29 -1.40
N LYS A 287 -12.57 -1.50 -0.32
CA LYS A 287 -12.00 -1.83 1.00
C LYS A 287 -12.96 -2.61 1.90
N GLY A 288 -14.13 -3.01 1.39
CA GLY A 288 -15.07 -3.86 2.12
C GLY A 288 -15.98 -3.09 3.07
N LEU A 289 -16.14 -1.78 2.87
CA LEU A 289 -17.07 -0.95 3.66
C LEU A 289 -18.53 -1.28 3.32
N ASP A 290 -18.79 -1.74 2.10
CA ASP A 290 -20.04 -2.37 1.67
C ASP A 290 -20.35 -3.64 2.49
N LEU A 291 -19.38 -4.55 2.61
CA LEU A 291 -19.52 -5.76 3.42
C LEU A 291 -19.75 -5.45 4.90
N LEU A 292 -19.18 -4.34 5.39
CA LEU A 292 -19.39 -3.86 6.75
C LEU A 292 -20.81 -3.31 6.96
N LEU A 293 -21.41 -2.70 5.93
CA LEU A 293 -22.82 -2.29 5.94
C LEU A 293 -23.76 -3.50 5.96
N ASP A 294 -23.41 -4.58 5.25
CA ASP A 294 -24.16 -5.84 5.31
C ASP A 294 -24.08 -6.46 6.72
N LEU A 295 -22.90 -6.43 7.34
CA LEU A 295 -22.70 -6.89 8.71
C LEU A 295 -23.54 -6.06 9.71
N GLN A 296 -23.58 -4.73 9.53
CA GLN A 296 -24.44 -3.84 10.32
C GLN A 296 -25.91 -4.22 10.21
N GLU A 297 -26.39 -4.55 9.01
CA GLU A 297 -27.78 -4.96 8.77
C GLU A 297 -28.09 -6.30 9.45
N VAL A 298 -27.17 -7.27 9.37
CA VAL A 298 -27.31 -8.56 10.08
C VAL A 298 -27.34 -8.34 11.59
N HIS A 299 -26.47 -7.49 12.12
CA HIS A 299 -26.45 -7.16 13.54
C HIS A 299 -27.76 -6.49 13.98
N HIS A 300 -28.22 -5.48 13.24
CA HIS A 300 -29.47 -4.78 13.48
C HIS A 300 -30.68 -5.72 13.50
N LYS A 301 -30.77 -6.66 12.56
CA LYS A 301 -31.85 -7.68 12.57
C LYS A 301 -31.84 -8.56 13.82
N SER A 302 -30.67 -8.78 14.42
CA SER A 302 -30.53 -9.64 15.61
C SER A 302 -30.66 -8.90 16.94
N VAL A 303 -30.20 -7.64 17.02
CA VAL A 303 -30.10 -6.86 18.27
C VAL A 303 -31.10 -5.70 18.32
N GLY A 304 -31.65 -5.30 17.18
CA GLY A 304 -32.58 -4.16 17.05
C GLY A 304 -31.89 -2.80 16.94
N SER A 305 -30.55 -2.77 16.90
CA SER A 305 -29.73 -1.56 16.74
C SER A 305 -28.49 -1.84 15.90
N TYR A 306 -27.95 -0.79 15.26
CA TYR A 306 -26.64 -0.86 14.63
C TYR A 306 -25.54 -0.76 15.69
N PHE A 307 -24.42 -1.44 15.49
CA PHE A 307 -23.29 -1.30 16.40
C PHE A 307 -22.55 0.03 16.14
N PRO A 308 -22.06 0.72 17.18
CA PRO A 308 -21.29 1.94 17.00
C PRO A 308 -19.96 1.62 16.30
N ILE A 309 -19.63 2.39 15.27
CA ILE A 309 -18.38 2.28 14.51
C ILE A 309 -17.80 3.64 14.17
N ASP A 310 -16.50 3.80 14.39
CA ASP A 310 -15.75 4.94 13.88
C ASP A 310 -15.10 4.62 12.53
N ILE A 311 -15.16 5.56 11.59
CA ILE A 311 -14.52 5.44 10.28
C ILE A 311 -13.51 6.57 10.12
N TYR A 312 -12.24 6.21 10.02
CA TYR A 312 -11.12 7.13 9.84
C TYR A 312 -10.48 6.96 8.46
N GLY A 313 -10.31 8.08 7.76
CA GLY A 313 -9.60 8.14 6.49
C GLY A 313 -10.26 9.13 5.53
N SER A 314 -9.72 9.18 4.32
CA SER A 314 -10.27 9.96 3.22
C SER A 314 -10.16 9.16 1.92
N GLY A 315 -10.92 9.54 0.91
CA GLY A 315 -10.89 8.86 -0.38
C GLY A 315 -11.94 9.37 -1.35
N PRO A 316 -11.90 8.93 -2.62
CA PRO A 316 -12.84 9.41 -3.62
C PRO A 316 -14.28 9.00 -3.34
N ASP A 317 -14.50 7.94 -2.55
CA ASP A 317 -15.84 7.45 -2.19
C ASP A 317 -16.31 7.98 -0.82
N GLU A 318 -15.58 8.93 -0.22
CA GLU A 318 -15.85 9.44 1.14
C GLU A 318 -17.28 9.94 1.33
N GLU A 319 -17.78 10.79 0.43
CA GLU A 319 -19.14 11.33 0.53
C GLU A 319 -20.21 10.22 0.46
N ALA A 320 -20.02 9.26 -0.46
CA ALA A 320 -20.94 8.14 -0.63
C ALA A 320 -20.93 7.21 0.60
N ILE A 321 -19.75 6.92 1.14
CA ILE A 321 -19.58 6.12 2.36
C ILE A 321 -20.21 6.84 3.56
N GLN A 322 -19.96 8.13 3.74
CA GLN A 322 -20.56 8.93 4.81
C GLN A 322 -22.09 8.92 4.71
N ALA A 323 -22.64 9.12 3.51
CA ALA A 323 -24.09 9.05 3.31
C ALA A 323 -24.66 7.66 3.66
N ALA A 324 -23.96 6.58 3.31
CA ALA A 324 -24.41 5.23 3.59
C ALA A 324 -24.39 4.87 5.08
N PHE A 325 -23.39 5.34 5.85
CA PHE A 325 -23.27 5.08 7.28
C PHE A 325 -24.07 6.07 8.15
N LEU A 326 -24.17 7.36 7.77
CA LEU A 326 -24.85 8.41 8.55
C LEU A 326 -26.31 8.64 8.14
N GLY A 327 -26.69 8.31 6.90
CA GLY A 327 -28.05 8.48 6.38
C GLY A 327 -29.08 7.52 6.98
N ARG A 328 -28.63 6.55 7.78
CA ARG A 328 -29.46 5.52 8.44
C ARG A 328 -29.83 5.97 9.86
N ARG A 329 -30.57 7.07 10.01
CA ARG A 329 -31.11 7.45 11.32
C ARG A 329 -32.23 6.47 11.73
N PRO A 330 -32.33 6.07 13.02
CA PRO A 330 -33.48 5.33 13.50
C PRO A 330 -34.73 6.21 13.37
N SER A 331 -35.81 5.66 12.82
CA SER A 331 -37.13 6.28 12.88
C SER A 331 -37.59 6.31 14.34
N THR A 332 -37.29 7.38 15.06
CA THR A 332 -38.13 7.80 16.17
C THR A 332 -39.37 8.43 15.56
N ASP A 333 -40.44 7.64 15.45
CA ASP A 333 -41.80 8.04 15.82
C ASP A 333 -42.79 6.94 15.38
N GLY A 334 -43.34 6.28 16.39
CA GLY A 334 -44.57 5.52 16.23
C GLY A 334 -45.75 6.48 16.06
N ALA A 335 -46.18 6.68 14.81
CA ALA A 335 -47.55 7.03 14.49
C ALA A 335 -47.83 6.55 13.06
N GLY A 336 -48.77 5.61 12.93
CA GLY A 336 -49.00 4.84 11.72
C GLY A 336 -49.36 5.68 10.49
N ALA A 337 -48.79 5.28 9.35
CA ALA A 337 -49.41 5.38 8.04
C ALA A 337 -48.78 4.31 7.14
N GLU A 338 -49.61 3.40 6.64
CA GLU A 338 -49.24 2.47 5.57
C GLU A 338 -48.89 3.28 4.31
N ALA A 339 -47.66 3.15 3.80
CA ALA A 339 -47.33 3.44 2.42
C ALA A 339 -46.01 2.76 2.00
N GLY A 340 -46.14 1.74 1.14
CA GLY A 340 -45.17 1.36 0.11
C GLY A 340 -43.71 1.13 0.53
N GLY A 341 -43.36 -0.11 0.90
CA GLY A 341 -41.98 -0.55 0.95
C GLY A 341 -41.33 -0.44 -0.43
N GLN A 342 -40.51 0.59 -0.63
CA GLN A 342 -39.63 0.69 -1.79
C GLN A 342 -38.31 0.02 -1.42
N ARG A 343 -38.04 -1.14 -2.02
CA ARG A 343 -36.72 -1.76 -1.98
C ARG A 343 -35.69 -0.69 -2.37
N VAL A 344 -34.63 -0.57 -1.56
CA VAL A 344 -33.39 0.06 -2.01
C VAL A 344 -33.02 -0.65 -3.32
N PRO A 345 -32.89 0.06 -4.45
CA PRO A 345 -32.48 -0.57 -5.69
C PRO A 345 -31.10 -1.18 -5.48
N ASP A 346 -30.84 -2.35 -6.05
CA ASP A 346 -29.48 -2.88 -6.20
C ASP A 346 -28.63 -1.75 -6.78
N HIS A 347 -27.67 -1.25 -5.99
CA HIS A 347 -26.84 -0.15 -6.40
C HIS A 347 -25.81 -0.69 -7.39
N GLU A 348 -26.20 -0.72 -8.67
CA GLU A 348 -25.27 -0.90 -9.76
C GLU A 348 -24.31 0.31 -9.72
N PRO A 349 -22.98 0.11 -9.73
CA PRO A 349 -22.04 1.22 -9.74
C PRO A 349 -22.24 2.05 -11.02
N PRO A 350 -22.15 3.40 -10.96
CA PRO A 350 -22.39 4.24 -12.12
C PRO A 350 -21.37 3.93 -13.24
N PRO A 351 -21.80 3.91 -14.52
CA PRO A 351 -20.89 3.66 -15.62
C PRO A 351 -19.86 4.79 -15.75
N SER A 352 -18.60 4.39 -15.94
CA SER A 352 -17.46 5.29 -16.19
C SER A 352 -17.69 6.18 -17.42
N PRO A 353 -17.27 7.46 -17.41
CA PRO A 353 -17.49 8.35 -18.54
C PRO A 353 -16.49 8.07 -19.67
N SER A 354 -16.96 7.39 -20.72
CA SER A 354 -16.42 7.43 -22.08
C SER A 354 -17.63 7.28 -23.01
N SER A 355 -17.87 8.03 -24.08
CA SER A 355 -17.07 8.95 -24.89
C SER A 355 -18.10 9.79 -25.66
N ARG A 356 -18.12 11.12 -25.51
CA ARG A 356 -18.80 11.97 -26.50
C ARG A 356 -17.84 12.18 -27.65
N SER A 357 -18.16 11.54 -28.77
CA SER A 357 -17.68 11.90 -30.09
C SER A 357 -18.20 13.30 -30.44
N ASP A 358 -17.36 14.31 -30.36
CA ASP A 358 -17.60 15.56 -31.10
C ASP A 358 -17.08 15.38 -32.52
N ALA A 359 -18.02 15.06 -33.39
CA ALA A 359 -17.94 15.42 -34.79
C ALA A 359 -18.59 16.81 -34.92
N SER A 360 -17.79 17.87 -35.16
CA SER A 360 -18.09 18.91 -36.14
C SER A 360 -17.12 20.10 -36.06
N ARG A 361 -16.51 20.36 -37.23
CA ARG A 361 -15.85 21.58 -37.72
C ARG A 361 -14.44 21.91 -37.25
#